data_AF-A0A558BRP1-F1
#
_entry.id   AF-A0A558BRP1-F1
#
_cell.length_a   1.000
_cell.length_b   1.000
_cell.length_c   1.000
_cell.angle_alpha   90.00
_cell.angle_beta   90.00
_cell.angle_gamma   90.00
#
_symmetry.space_group_name_H-M   'P 1'
#
loop_
_entity.id
_entity.type
_entity.pdbx_description
1 polymer ?
#
loop_
_entity_poly.entity_id
_entity_poly.type
_entity_poly.pdbx_seq_one_letter_code
_entity_poly.pdbx_strand_id
1 'polypeptide(L)' 'MHELLAARTYAHLSPQATYRFSPLLIDQKSIERLHGTNERLRPTAYAEVIWFYAALIRNMQ' A
#
# COMPACT_ATOMS: atom_id res chain seq x y z
N MET A 1 -1.70 7.80 17.36
CA MET A 1 -1.21 6.55 16.74
C MET A 1 -0.33 6.94 15.56
N HIS A 2 0.98 7.07 15.78
CA HIS A 2 1.94 7.33 14.70
C HIS A 2 2.34 5.98 14.13
N GLU A 3 1.67 5.53 13.07
CA GLU A 3 2.18 4.41 12.27
C GLU A 3 3.46 4.87 11.55
N LEU A 4 4.60 4.60 12.17
CA LEU A 4 5.88 4.70 11.47
C LEU A 4 5.99 3.50 10.54
N LEU A 5 5.74 3.73 9.26
CA LEU A 5 5.98 2.75 8.21
C LEU A 5 7.42 2.22 8.32
N ALA A 6 7.62 0.90 8.38
CA ALA A 6 8.96 0.30 8.48
C ALA A 6 9.93 0.82 7.41
N ALA A 7 9.43 1.17 6.23
CA ALA A 7 10.22 1.79 5.17
C ALA A 7 10.89 3.10 5.61
N ARG A 8 10.27 3.92 6.48
CA ARG A 8 10.92 5.13 7.04
C ARG A 8 12.15 4.76 7.84
N THR A 9 12.03 3.75 8.69
CA THR A 9 13.10 3.30 9.60
C THR A 9 14.30 2.77 8.83
N TYR A 10 14.06 2.05 7.72
CA TYR A 10 15.12 1.41 6.95
C TYR A 10 15.63 2.23 5.75
N ALA A 11 15.12 3.45 5.54
CA ALA A 11 15.51 4.29 4.40
C ALA A 11 17.03 4.51 4.26
N HIS A 12 17.76 4.57 5.38
CA HIS A 12 19.22 4.69 5.38
C HIS A 12 19.97 3.45 4.84
N LEU A 13 19.39 2.24 4.94
CA LEU A 13 20.01 1.01 4.43
C LEU A 13 19.75 0.80 2.95
N SER A 14 18.65 1.35 2.45
CA SER A 14 18.30 1.29 1.04
C SER A 14 17.74 2.65 0.62
N PRO A 15 18.61 3.59 0.21
CA PRO A 15 18.18 4.94 -0.18
C PRO A 15 17.20 4.94 -1.37
N GLN A 16 17.24 3.86 -2.16
CA GLN A 16 16.35 3.62 -3.29
C GLN A 16 15.01 2.98 -2.87
N ALA A 17 14.85 2.57 -1.60
CA ALA A 17 13.57 2.10 -1.08
C ALA A 17 12.62 3.29 -0.94
N THR A 18 12.07 3.71 -2.07
CA THR A 18 11.05 4.73 -2.16
C THR A 18 9.81 4.25 -1.43
N TYR A 19 9.11 5.15 -0.74
CA TYR A 19 7.78 4.87 -0.20
C TYR A 19 6.90 4.36 -1.33
N ARG A 20 6.45 3.12 -1.22
CA ARG A 20 5.53 2.56 -2.20
C ARG A 20 4.13 2.63 -1.64
N PHE A 21 3.34 3.54 -2.20
CA PHE A 21 1.91 3.56 -1.99
C PHE A 21 1.27 2.46 -2.84
N SER A 22 0.29 1.79 -2.25
CA SER A 22 -0.54 0.85 -3.00
C SER A 22 -1.69 1.64 -3.63
N PRO A 23 -1.79 1.72 -4.96
CA PRO A 23 -2.98 2.28 -5.59
C PRO A 23 -4.15 1.36 -5.29
N LEU A 24 -5.15 1.89 -4.60
CA LEU A 24 -6.34 1.18 -4.17
C LEU A 24 -7.54 1.94 -4.71
N LEU A 25 -8.30 1.29 -5.59
CA LEU A 25 -9.59 1.79 -6.03
C LEU A 25 -10.64 1.48 -4.97
N ILE A 26 -11.00 2.49 -4.19
CA ILE A 26 -11.95 2.37 -3.08
C ILE A 26 -12.99 3.49 -3.15
N ASP A 27 -14.21 3.17 -2.74
CA ASP A 27 -15.28 4.16 -2.64
C ASP A 27 -15.13 5.03 -1.37
N GLN A 28 -15.81 6.17 -1.35
CA GLN A 28 -15.75 7.15 -0.27
C GLN A 28 -16.09 6.53 1.11
N LYS A 29 -17.09 5.66 1.15
CA LYS A 29 -17.51 4.98 2.38
C LYS A 29 -16.43 4.04 2.93
N SER A 30 -15.64 3.45 2.04
CA SER A 30 -14.51 2.60 2.41
C SER A 30 -13.30 3.41 2.87
N ILE A 31 -13.09 4.61 2.31
CA ILE A 31 -12.07 5.57 2.78
C ILE A 31 -12.33 5.94 4.24
N GLU A 32 -13.57 6.26 4.60
CA GLU A 32 -13.97 6.62 5.97
C GLU A 32 -13.76 5.50 6.99
N ARG A 33 -13.56 4.26 6.53
CA ARG A 33 -13.31 3.09 7.37
C ARG A 33 -11.84 2.78 7.57
N LEU A 34 -10.93 3.46 6.85
CA LEU A 34 -9.49 3.24 6.99
C LEU A 34 -9.06 3.53 8.44
N HIS A 35 -8.24 2.63 9.00
CA HIS A 35 -7.82 2.63 10.40
C HIS A 35 -8.95 2.48 11.43
N GLY A 36 -10.16 2.08 11.01
CA GLY A 36 -11.30 1.79 11.87
C GLY A 36 -11.51 0.29 12.10
N THR A 37 -12.38 -0.07 13.06
CA THR A 37 -12.61 -1.48 13.48
C THR A 37 -13.22 -2.39 12.40
N ASN A 38 -13.76 -1.82 11.33
CA ASN A 38 -14.38 -2.55 10.22
C ASN A 38 -13.80 -2.13 8.86
N GLU A 39 -12.50 -1.85 8.85
CA GLU A 39 -11.75 -1.69 7.61
C GLU A 39 -11.82 -2.98 6.79
N ARG A 40 -12.26 -2.88 5.54
CA ARG A 40 -12.42 -4.01 4.63
C ARG A 40 -12.04 -3.62 3.21
N LEU A 41 -11.40 -4.57 2.53
CA LEU A 41 -11.14 -4.50 1.10
C LEU A 41 -11.96 -5.57 0.39
N ARG A 42 -12.41 -5.27 -0.83
CA ARG A 42 -13.00 -6.28 -1.70
C ARG A 42 -11.90 -7.27 -2.12
N PRO A 43 -12.20 -8.57 -2.26
CA PRO A 43 -11.20 -9.54 -2.71
C PRO A 43 -10.55 -9.17 -4.06
N THR A 44 -11.33 -8.59 -4.98
CA THR A 44 -10.83 -8.11 -6.28
C THR A 44 -9.82 -6.97 -6.13
N ALA A 45 -10.10 -6.01 -5.26
CA ALA A 45 -9.20 -4.89 -4.99
C ALA A 45 -7.87 -5.37 -4.38
N TYR A 46 -7.91 -6.42 -3.54
CA TYR A 46 -6.68 -7.02 -3.01
C TYR A 46 -5.84 -7.68 -4.11
N ALA A 47 -6.47 -8.39 -5.04
CA ALA A 47 -5.78 -8.95 -6.19
C ALA A 47 -5.14 -7.83 -7.04
N GLU A 48 -5.87 -6.77 -7.36
CA GLU A 48 -5.37 -5.62 -8.13
C GLU A 48 -4.10 -5.01 -7.53
N VAL A 49 -4.04 -4.89 -6.20
CA VAL A 49 -2.84 -4.43 -5.48
C VAL A 49 -1.65 -5.38 -5.72
N ILE A 50 -1.86 -6.69 -5.61
CA ILE A 50 -0.80 -7.68 -5.87
C ILE A 50 -0.31 -7.56 -7.31
N TRP A 51 -1.23 -7.47 -8.28
CA TRP A 51 -0.89 -7.32 -9.69
C TRP A 51 -0.11 -6.04 -9.97
N PHE A 52 -0.49 -4.92 -9.34
CA PHE A 52 0.25 -3.66 -9.43
C PHE A 52 1.68 -3.83 -8.94
N TYR A 53 1.91 -4.37 -7.74
CA TYR A 53 3.27 -4.55 -7.22
C TYR A 53 4.09 -5.53 -8.06
N ALA A 54 3.47 -6.60 -8.53
CA ALA A 54 4.14 -7.56 -9.41
C ALA A 54 4.57 -6.89 -10.74
N ALA A 55 3.70 -6.05 -11.31
CA ALA A 55 4.04 -5.27 -12.49
C ALA A 55 5.12 -4.24 -12.21
N LEU A 56 5.01 -3.48 -11.11
CA LEU A 56 6.00 -2.48 -10.72
C LEU A 56 7.39 -3.12 -10.59
N ILE A 57 7.52 -4.20 -9.80
CA ILE A 57 8.80 -4.89 -9.59
C ILE A 57 9.41 -5.38 -10.91
N ARG A 58 8.59 -5.93 -11.82
CA ARG A 58 9.06 -6.39 -13.13
C ARG A 58 9.52 -5.26 -14.04
N ASN A 59 8.91 -4.08 -13.95
CA ASN A 59 9.17 -2.96 -14.86
C ASN A 59 10.13 -1.92 -14.30
N MET A 60 10.52 -2.00 -13.02
CA MET A 60 11.47 -1.08 -12.38
C MET A 60 12.94 -1.50 -12.54
N GLN A 61 13.25 -2.31 -13.56
CA GLN A 61 14.62 -2.72 -13.93
C GLN A 61 15.44 -1.52 -14.41
#